data_AF-A0A1F9FPS1-F1
#
_entry.id   AF-A0A1F9FPS1-F1
#
_cell.length_a   1.000
_cell.length_b   1.000
_cell.length_c   1.000
_cell.angle_alpha   90.00
_cell.angle_beta   90.00
_cell.angle_gamma   90.00
#
_symmetry.space_group_name_H-M   'P 1'
#
loop_
_entity.id
_entity.type
_entity.pdbx_description
1 polymer ?
#
loop_
_entity_poly.entity_id
_entity_poly.type
_entity_poly.pdbx_seq_one_letter_code
_entity_poly.pdbx_strand_id
1 'polypeptide(L)'
;MKGKDRLSASVDAALLAAVEREATGKRGVTVSAWVSDALRLKLETDRRLDALAALIEEYEGAHGEIRDEEMLAATRRARRQSAAARTPRARRAG
;
A
#
# COMPACT_ATOMS: atom_id res chain seq x y z
N MET A 1 27.81 9.52 -15.81
CA MET A 1 27.59 8.40 -14.87
C MET A 1 26.79 8.94 -13.71
N LYS A 2 25.48 8.65 -13.61
CA LYS A 2 24.69 9.13 -12.45
C LYS A 2 24.88 8.11 -11.33
N GLY A 3 25.81 8.40 -10.43
CA GLY A 3 26.18 7.52 -9.31
C GLY A 3 25.04 7.37 -8.31
N LYS A 4 25.09 6.30 -7.51
CA LYS A 4 24.26 6.17 -6.30
C LYS A 4 24.93 6.97 -5.18
N ASP A 5 24.15 7.73 -4.43
CA ASP A 5 24.63 8.42 -3.22
C ASP A 5 24.72 7.44 -2.05
N ARG A 6 25.70 7.66 -1.16
CA ARG A 6 25.90 6.83 0.03
C ARG A 6 25.04 7.34 1.17
N LEU A 7 24.16 6.47 1.68
CA LEU A 7 23.38 6.70 2.89
C LEU A 7 24.04 6.00 4.08
N SER A 8 24.21 6.70 5.21
CA SER A 8 24.62 6.13 6.48
C SER A 8 23.48 6.30 7.49
N ALA A 9 23.00 5.20 8.07
CA ALA A 9 21.92 5.20 9.04
C ALA A 9 22.14 4.09 10.06
N SER A 10 21.76 4.35 11.30
CA SER A 10 21.69 3.32 12.35
C SER A 10 20.41 2.54 12.17
N VAL A 11 20.51 1.22 12.18
CA VAL A 11 19.38 0.29 12.07
C VAL A 11 19.41 -0.68 13.23
N ASP A 12 18.24 -1.18 13.60
CA ASP A 12 18.12 -2.26 14.57
C ASP A 12 18.90 -3.50 14.08
N ALA A 13 19.63 -4.14 15.00
CA ALA A 13 20.48 -5.29 14.67
C ALA A 13 19.65 -6.50 14.17
N ALA A 14 18.46 -6.73 14.73
CA ALA A 14 17.58 -7.80 14.29
C ALA A 14 17.01 -7.51 12.89
N LEU A 15 16.74 -6.24 12.58
CA LEU A 15 16.31 -5.82 11.24
C LEU A 15 17.41 -6.05 10.20
N LEU A 16 18.65 -5.65 10.50
CA LEU A 16 19.78 -5.88 9.60
C LEU A 16 19.97 -7.37 9.31
N ALA A 17 19.95 -8.20 10.35
CA ALA A 17 20.06 -9.65 10.21
C ALA A 17 18.92 -10.26 9.37
N ALA A 18 17.69 -9.73 9.48
CA ALA A 18 16.57 -10.16 8.65
C ALA A 18 16.77 -9.83 7.16
N VAL A 19 17.27 -8.63 6.86
CA VAL A 19 17.56 -8.20 5.49
C VAL A 19 18.69 -9.03 4.88
N GLU A 20 19.75 -9.31 5.64
CA GLU A 20 20.85 -10.14 5.18
C GLU A 20 20.42 -11.56 4.84
N ARG A 21 19.53 -12.16 5.64
CA ARG A 21 18.94 -13.50 5.34
C ARG A 21 18.10 -13.49 4.06
N GLU A 22 17.28 -12.47 3.86
CA GLU A 22 16.47 -12.33 2.65
C GLU A 22 17.32 -12.08 1.40
N ALA A 23 18.39 -11.29 1.53
CA ALA A 23 19.31 -11.01 0.44
C ALA A 23 20.13 -12.26 0.05
N THR A 24 20.60 -13.02 1.03
CA THR A 24 21.35 -14.28 0.78
C THR A 24 20.49 -15.38 0.14
N GLY A 25 19.17 -15.36 0.35
CA GLY A 25 18.24 -16.29 -0.30
C GLY A 25 17.98 -16.01 -1.79
N LYS A 26 18.35 -14.84 -2.33
CA LYS A 26 18.01 -14.42 -3.70
C LYS A 26 19.27 -14.03 -4.47
N ARG A 27 19.60 -14.81 -5.50
CA ARG A 27 20.79 -14.61 -6.34
C ARG A 27 20.77 -13.18 -6.94
N GLY A 28 21.79 -12.38 -6.64
CA GLY A 28 21.95 -11.03 -7.19
C GLY A 28 21.29 -9.89 -6.42
N VAL A 29 20.66 -10.16 -5.27
CA VAL A 29 20.10 -9.11 -4.40
C VAL A 29 21.14 -8.68 -3.37
N THR A 30 21.53 -7.40 -3.37
CA THR A 30 22.36 -6.81 -2.32
C THR A 30 21.47 -6.10 -1.29
N VAL A 31 21.99 -5.92 -0.07
CA VAL A 31 21.33 -5.09 0.96
C VAL A 31 21.01 -3.69 0.41
N SER A 32 21.92 -3.10 -0.37
CA SER A 32 21.70 -1.78 -0.99
C SER A 32 20.59 -1.77 -2.03
N ALA A 33 20.42 -2.85 -2.81
CA ALA A 33 19.30 -3.00 -3.74
C ALA A 33 17.99 -3.13 -2.97
N TRP A 34 17.96 -3.98 -1.94
CA TRP A 34 16.80 -4.18 -1.07
C TRP A 34 16.35 -2.88 -0.40
N VAL A 35 17.28 -2.12 0.19
CA VAL A 35 16.99 -0.82 0.81
C VAL A 35 16.47 0.19 -0.22
N SER A 36 17.05 0.22 -1.42
CA SER A 36 16.59 1.12 -2.48
C SER A 36 15.14 0.82 -2.89
N ASP A 37 14.77 -0.45 -2.97
CA ASP A 37 13.43 -0.86 -3.33
C ASP A 37 12.43 -0.60 -2.20
N ALA A 38 12.81 -0.86 -0.94
CA ALA A 38 12.00 -0.54 0.22
C ALA A 38 11.71 0.98 0.32
N LEU A 39 12.73 1.82 0.11
CA LEU A 39 12.57 3.28 0.10
C LEU A 39 11.64 3.73 -1.03
N ARG A 40 11.77 3.16 -2.23
CA ARG A 40 10.89 3.48 -3.36
C ARG A 40 9.44 3.12 -3.04
N LEU A 41 9.21 1.92 -2.49
CA LEU A 41 7.88 1.45 -2.12
C LEU A 41 7.25 2.34 -1.04
N LYS A 42 8.03 2.74 -0.03
CA LYS A 42 7.55 3.64 1.03
C LYS A 42 7.15 5.01 0.47
N LEU A 43 8.01 5.62 -0.36
CA LEU A 43 7.73 6.91 -0.99
C LEU A 43 6.50 6.87 -1.91
N GLU A 44 6.32 5.78 -2.65
CA GLU A 44 5.13 5.61 -3.47
C GLU A 44 3.86 5.48 -2.62
N THR A 45 3.94 4.72 -1.53
CA THR A 45 2.82 4.55 -0.59
C THR A 45 2.44 5.87 0.04
N ASP A 46 3.43 6.65 0.51
CA ASP A 46 3.21 7.94 1.14
C ASP A 46 2.56 8.93 0.16
N ARG A 47 3.07 9.02 -1.07
CA ARG A 47 2.46 9.87 -2.11
C ARG A 47 1.01 9.50 -2.40
N ARG A 48 0.68 8.21 -2.41
CA ARG A 48 -0.70 7.76 -2.63
C ARG A 48 -1.60 8.11 -1.45
N LEU A 49 -1.10 7.98 -0.23
CA LEU A 49 -1.83 8.36 0.98
C LEU A 49 -2.06 9.87 1.04
N ASP A 50 -1.04 10.67 0.73
CA ASP A 50 -1.15 12.13 0.67
C ASP A 50 -2.18 12.57 -0.39
N ALA A 51 -2.16 11.94 -1.57
CA ALA A 51 -3.14 12.21 -2.61
C ALA A 51 -4.57 11.84 -2.21
N LEU A 52 -4.75 10.73 -1.48
CA LEU A 52 -6.05 10.34 -0.94
C LEU A 52 -6.52 11.31 0.14
N ALA A 53 -5.62 11.76 1.02
CA ALA A 53 -5.95 12.75 2.04
C ALA A 53 -6.41 14.07 1.42
N ALA A 54 -5.68 14.57 0.41
CA ALA A 54 -6.05 15.79 -0.31
C ALA A 54 -7.43 15.67 -0.99
N LEU A 55 -7.73 14.52 -1.58
CA LEU A 55 -9.04 14.26 -2.20
C LEU A 55 -10.18 14.21 -1.18
N ILE A 56 -9.93 13.62 0.01
CA ILE A 56 -10.91 13.61 1.09
C ILE A 56 -11.17 15.05 1.57
N GLU A 57 -10.11 15.83 1.79
CA GLU A 57 -10.22 17.23 2.23
C GLU A 57 -10.99 18.09 1.22
N GLU A 58 -10.74 17.93 -0.09
CA GLU A 58 -11.50 18.61 -1.14
C GLU A 58 -12.99 18.23 -1.12
N TYR A 59 -13.29 16.94 -0.97
CA TYR A 59 -14.67 16.45 -0.88
C TYR A 59 -15.39 16.99 0.36
N GLU A 60 -14.75 16.95 1.52
CA GLU A 60 -15.31 17.44 2.77
C GLU A 60 -15.50 18.95 2.77
N GLY A 61 -14.60 19.71 2.14
CA GLY A 61 -14.78 21.14 1.91
C GLY A 61 -16.01 21.46 1.06
N ALA A 62 -16.32 20.61 0.07
CA ALA A 62 -17.48 20.80 -0.81
C ALA A 62 -18.80 20.28 -0.23
N HIS A 63 -18.76 19.21 0.59
CA HIS A 63 -19.96 18.46 0.99
C HIS A 63 -20.18 18.36 2.51
N GLY A 64 -19.25 18.86 3.32
CA GLY A 64 -19.22 18.65 4.77
C GLY A 64 -18.43 17.40 5.16
N GLU A 65 -18.05 17.34 6.44
CA GLU A 65 -17.25 16.26 7.03
C GLU A 65 -17.90 14.88 6.83
N ILE A 66 -17.11 13.88 6.47
CA ILE A 66 -17.59 12.51 6.34
C ILE A 66 -17.65 11.89 7.74
N ARG A 67 -18.86 11.64 8.26
CA ARG A 67 -19.02 11.08 9.60
C ARG A 67 -18.79 9.57 9.62
N ASP A 68 -18.36 9.06 10.77
CA ASP A 68 -18.12 7.63 11.00
C ASP A 68 -19.32 6.74 10.63
N GLU A 69 -20.53 7.20 10.94
CA GLU A 69 -21.77 6.49 10.62
C GLU A 69 -21.98 6.34 9.11
N GLU A 70 -21.58 7.34 8.33
CA GLU A 70 -21.69 7.41 6.88
C GLU A 70 -20.64 6.50 6.23
N MET A 71 -19.42 6.48 6.79
CA MET A 71 -18.33 5.59 6.39
C MET A 71 -18.70 4.11 6.62
N LEU A 72 -19.28 3.80 7.78
CA LEU A 72 -19.77 2.46 8.10
C LEU A 72 -20.91 2.04 7.16
N ALA A 73 -21.84 2.95 6.85
CA ALA A 73 -22.92 2.69 5.90
C ALA A 73 -22.38 2.43 4.50
N ALA A 74 -21.41 3.23 4.03
CA ALA A 74 -20.75 3.05 2.74
C ALA A 74 -20.01 1.69 2.67
N THR A 75 -19.27 1.33 3.72
CA THR A 75 -18.57 0.04 3.81
C THR A 75 -19.55 -1.12 3.74
N ARG A 76 -20.69 -1.05 4.45
CA ARG A 76 -21.74 -2.07 4.37
C ARG A 76 -22.31 -2.20 2.95
N ARG A 77 -22.56 -1.09 2.26
CA ARG A 77 -23.05 -1.09 0.87
C ARG A 77 -22.04 -1.72 -0.09
N ALA A 78 -20.77 -1.31 0.00
CA ALA A 78 -19.70 -1.84 -0.83
C ALA A 78 -19.55 -3.37 -0.67
N ARG A 79 -19.55 -3.86 0.57
CA ARG A 79 -19.50 -5.32 0.85
C ARG A 79 -20.67 -6.08 0.25
N ARG A 80 -21.89 -5.53 0.29
CA ARG A 80 -23.08 -6.15 -0.31
C ARG A 80 -22.98 -6.21 -1.84
N GLN A 81 -22.50 -5.15 -2.49
CA GLN A 81 -22.32 -5.10 -3.94
C GLN A 81 -21.24 -6.09 -4.41
N SER A 82 -20.12 -6.19 -3.70
CA SER A 82 -19.05 -7.16 -4.01
C SER A 82 -19.46 -8.62 -3.72
N ALA A 83 -20.45 -8.86 -2.86
CA ALA A 83 -21.04 -10.19 -2.66
C ALA A 83 -21.98 -10.58 -3.81
N ALA A 84 -22.81 -9.65 -4.29
CA ALA A 84 -23.71 -9.87 -5.44
C ALA A 84 -22.93 -10.14 -6.74
N ALA A 85 -21.77 -9.51 -6.93
CA ALA A 85 -20.90 -9.74 -8.09
C ALA A 85 -20.21 -11.12 -8.10
N ARG A 86 -20.17 -11.84 -6.98
CA ARG A 86 -19.51 -13.14 -6.83
C ARG A 86 -20.43 -14.34 -6.95
N THR A 87 -21.74 -14.16 -7.13
CA THR A 87 -22.64 -15.28 -7.38
C THR A 87 -22.34 -15.83 -8.78
N PRO A 88 -21.78 -17.05 -8.92
CA PRO A 88 -21.65 -17.67 -10.22
C PRO A 88 -23.07 -17.87 -10.73
N ARG A 89 -23.37 -17.28 -11.89
CA ARG A 89 -24.61 -17.54 -12.64
C ARG A 89 -24.72 -19.05 -12.81
N ALA A 90 -25.56 -19.68 -11.98
CA ALA A 90 -25.82 -21.11 -12.05
C ALA A 90 -26.18 -21.44 -13.50
N ARG A 91 -25.43 -22.37 -14.10
CA ARG A 91 -25.66 -22.90 -15.45
C ARG A 91 -27.16 -23.21 -15.59
N ARG A 92 -27.87 -22.43 -16.41
CA ARG A 92 -29.08 -22.93 -17.05
C ARG A 92 -28.61 -23.94 -18.09
N ALA A 93 -28.59 -25.21 -17.69
CA ALA A 93 -28.67 -26.33 -18.61
C ALA A 93 -30.16 -26.64 -18.76
N GLY A 94 -30.62 -26.69 -20.02
CA GLY A 94 -31.99 -26.87 -20.46
C GLY A 94 -32.05 -26.46 -21.91
#